data_AF-A0A955QC09-F1
#
_entry.id   AF-A0A955QC09-F1
#
_cell.length_a   1.000
_cell.length_b   1.000
_cell.length_c   1.000
_cell.angle_alpha   90.00
_cell.angle_beta   90.00
_cell.angle_gamma   90.00
#
_symmetry.space_group_name_H-M   'P 1'
#
loop_
_entity.id
_entity.type
_entity.pdbx_description
1 polymer ?
#
loop_
_entity_poly.entity_id
_entity_poly.type
_entity_poly.pdbx_seq_one_letter_code
_entity_poly.pdbx_strand_id
1 'polypeptide(L)'
;MEWASLSKGRAQKYGELLEQLTIDIEKNKSRETLLCSAGLMDILEIHESWKIHETEFPGLKNKIRESLEKGPMLPEDEDIIRSDNRARNDRFVYLFAGKLLRAGIQLISIDGIPQKNKQTTSHGDIVVEYNNEKIVIECKRPQKTKTIETCAKKGRTQIKQSELIGCLAIDCSKVIRPPETLYEFKKDETAQNELLDHLENNMVPKIRSHLRDIFGAFLMASVPAMKIVHESSILSLKGTPFRQYSPRTIKSLIIAQNSNEYPMHSFLRYVHDRLNTIGGNFGFLERPKNS
;
A
#
# COMPACT_ATOMS: atom_id res chain seq x y z
N MET A 1 0.22 21.10 -14.62
CA MET A 1 0.24 19.87 -13.79
C MET A 1 0.26 18.61 -14.69
N GLU A 2 1.08 18.58 -15.75
CA GLU A 2 1.02 17.52 -16.79
C GLU A 2 1.85 16.26 -16.50
N TRP A 3 2.50 16.18 -15.34
CA TRP A 3 3.32 15.03 -14.99
C TRP A 3 2.46 13.77 -14.87
N ALA A 4 2.85 12.69 -15.54
CA ALA A 4 2.15 11.38 -15.59
C ALA A 4 0.63 11.46 -15.85
N SER A 5 0.17 12.45 -16.63
CA SER A 5 -1.25 12.69 -16.93
C SER A 5 -2.15 12.89 -15.70
N LEU A 6 -1.66 13.59 -14.67
CA LEU A 6 -2.51 13.95 -13.52
C LEU A 6 -3.76 14.77 -13.90
N SER A 7 -3.76 15.39 -15.07
CA SER A 7 -4.91 16.08 -15.66
C SER A 7 -5.89 15.18 -16.43
N LYS A 8 -5.74 13.84 -16.37
CA LYS A 8 -6.63 12.88 -17.05
C LYS A 8 -6.97 11.68 -16.15
N GLY A 9 -7.93 10.87 -16.60
CA GLY A 9 -8.25 9.57 -16.02
C GLY A 9 -8.70 9.66 -14.57
N ARG A 10 -8.25 8.72 -13.71
CA ARG A 10 -8.66 8.68 -12.31
C ARG A 10 -8.19 9.88 -11.50
N ALA A 11 -6.99 10.39 -11.79
CA ALA A 11 -6.42 11.52 -11.07
C ALA A 11 -7.30 12.77 -11.22
N GLN A 12 -7.64 13.10 -12.47
CA GLN A 12 -8.55 14.22 -12.77
C GLN A 12 -9.91 14.01 -12.11
N LYS A 13 -10.52 12.84 -12.31
CA LYS A 13 -11.87 12.56 -11.83
C LYS A 13 -11.97 12.54 -10.30
N TYR A 14 -10.92 12.10 -9.59
CA TYR A 14 -10.86 12.26 -8.13
C TYR A 14 -10.74 13.72 -7.71
N GLY A 15 -9.96 14.54 -8.43
CA GLY A 15 -9.85 15.98 -8.20
C GLY A 15 -11.21 16.67 -8.33
N GLU A 16 -11.90 16.43 -9.45
CA GLU A 16 -13.25 16.96 -9.71
C GLU A 16 -14.26 16.56 -8.62
N LEU A 17 -14.26 15.29 -8.19
CA LEU A 17 -15.16 14.80 -7.14
C LEU A 17 -14.87 15.41 -5.76
N LEU A 18 -13.61 15.77 -5.47
CA LEU A 18 -13.24 16.42 -4.22
C LEU A 18 -13.54 17.92 -4.24
N GLU A 19 -13.36 18.60 -5.37
CA GLU A 19 -13.79 19.98 -5.56
C GLU A 19 -15.32 20.08 -5.41
N GLN A 20 -16.07 19.19 -6.07
CA GLN A 20 -17.52 19.10 -5.93
C GLN A 20 -17.94 18.84 -4.48
N LEU A 21 -17.25 17.95 -3.76
CA LEU A 21 -17.56 17.74 -2.34
C LEU A 21 -17.18 18.94 -1.48
N THR A 22 -16.08 19.64 -1.76
CA THR A 22 -15.72 20.85 -1.00
C THR A 22 -16.83 21.90 -1.07
N ILE A 23 -17.53 21.95 -2.19
CA ILE A 23 -18.73 22.77 -2.42
C ILE A 23 -19.97 22.16 -1.73
N ASP A 24 -20.11 20.83 -1.71
CA ASP A 24 -21.25 20.09 -1.13
C ASP A 24 -21.08 19.69 0.36
N ILE A 25 -20.01 20.12 1.05
CA ILE A 25 -19.64 19.73 2.43
C ILE A 25 -20.71 20.05 3.47
N GLU A 26 -21.67 20.92 3.14
CA GLU A 26 -22.83 21.22 3.98
C GLU A 26 -23.92 20.13 3.95
N LYS A 27 -23.93 19.21 2.97
CA LYS A 27 -25.10 18.35 2.73
C LYS A 27 -24.92 16.85 2.75
N ASN A 28 -23.77 16.26 2.42
CA ASN A 28 -23.59 14.80 2.57
C ASN A 28 -22.14 14.37 2.37
N LYS A 29 -21.49 13.92 3.44
CA LYS A 29 -20.21 13.19 3.37
C LYS A 29 -20.47 11.80 2.78
N SER A 30 -20.59 11.72 1.46
CA SER A 30 -20.84 10.45 0.79
C SER A 30 -19.61 9.54 0.91
N ARG A 31 -19.86 8.24 1.11
CA ARG A 31 -18.83 7.20 1.19
C ARG A 31 -17.89 7.23 -0.02
N GLU A 32 -18.44 7.49 -1.21
CA GLU A 32 -17.70 7.62 -2.46
C GLU A 32 -16.58 8.65 -2.36
N THR A 33 -16.84 9.79 -1.73
CA THR A 33 -15.82 10.83 -1.63
C THR A 33 -14.69 10.47 -0.68
N LEU A 34 -14.94 9.74 0.41
CA LEU A 34 -13.86 9.25 1.26
C LEU A 34 -12.92 8.33 0.47
N LEU A 35 -13.50 7.47 -0.37
CA LEU A 35 -12.76 6.52 -1.19
C LEU A 35 -11.98 7.23 -2.30
N CYS A 36 -12.58 8.24 -2.93
CA CYS A 36 -11.90 9.12 -3.89
C CYS A 36 -10.80 9.94 -3.23
N SER A 37 -11.00 10.43 -2.00
CA SER A 37 -9.99 11.16 -1.23
C SER A 37 -8.77 10.28 -0.96
N ALA A 38 -8.96 9.08 -0.41
CA ALA A 38 -7.86 8.14 -0.22
C ALA A 38 -7.21 7.73 -1.55
N GLY A 39 -8.03 7.52 -2.57
CA GLY A 39 -7.59 7.28 -3.94
C GLY A 39 -6.72 8.40 -4.51
N LEU A 40 -7.02 9.67 -4.25
CA LEU A 40 -6.20 10.81 -4.65
C LEU A 40 -4.93 10.90 -3.82
N MET A 41 -5.00 10.65 -2.50
CA MET A 41 -3.83 10.72 -1.63
C MET A 41 -2.71 9.78 -2.08
N ASP A 42 -3.00 8.54 -2.51
CA ASP A 42 -1.90 7.71 -3.03
C ASP A 42 -1.42 8.17 -4.43
N ILE A 43 -2.25 8.85 -5.23
CA ILE A 43 -1.79 9.44 -6.50
C ILE A 43 -0.83 10.60 -6.23
N LEU A 44 -1.16 11.47 -5.28
CA LEU A 44 -0.28 12.54 -4.82
C LEU A 44 1.02 11.96 -4.26
N GLU A 45 0.95 10.89 -3.47
CA GLU A 45 2.11 10.21 -2.91
C GLU A 45 3.04 9.64 -4.01
N ILE A 46 2.47 9.04 -5.07
CA ILE A 46 3.25 8.63 -6.26
C ILE A 46 3.89 9.85 -6.91
N HIS A 47 3.13 10.91 -7.18
CA HIS A 47 3.67 12.10 -7.83
C HIS A 47 4.81 12.73 -7.03
N GLU A 48 4.63 12.94 -5.74
CA GLU A 48 5.66 13.49 -4.85
C GLU A 48 6.90 12.61 -4.80
N SER A 49 6.72 11.28 -4.78
CA SER A 49 7.84 10.33 -4.72
C SER A 49 8.60 10.21 -6.02
N TRP A 50 7.97 10.44 -7.19
CA TRP A 50 8.59 10.11 -8.48
C TRP A 50 8.90 11.32 -9.36
N LYS A 51 8.25 12.47 -9.16
CA LYS A 51 8.46 13.65 -10.01
C LYS A 51 9.92 14.08 -10.03
N ILE A 52 10.58 14.07 -8.87
CA ILE A 52 11.99 14.49 -8.75
C ILE A 52 12.97 13.43 -9.27
N HIS A 53 12.53 12.18 -9.42
CA HIS A 53 13.34 11.04 -9.89
C HIS A 53 12.97 10.59 -11.32
N GLU A 54 12.23 11.40 -12.07
CA GLU A 54 11.73 11.06 -13.41
C GLU A 54 12.85 10.60 -14.36
N THR A 55 14.01 11.25 -14.28
CA THR A 55 15.16 10.97 -15.16
C THR A 55 16.01 9.79 -14.71
N GLU A 56 15.82 9.31 -13.48
CA GLU A 56 16.60 8.21 -12.92
C GLU A 56 16.13 6.86 -13.42
N PHE A 57 14.86 6.71 -13.80
CA PHE A 57 14.27 5.47 -14.30
C PHE A 57 13.64 5.71 -15.68
N PRO A 58 14.42 5.63 -16.77
CA PRO A 58 13.93 5.92 -18.11
C PRO A 58 12.73 5.04 -18.50
N GLY A 59 11.58 5.67 -18.77
CA GLY A 59 10.34 4.97 -19.15
C GLY A 59 9.39 4.68 -17.99
N LEU A 60 9.83 4.80 -16.72
CA LEU A 60 8.98 4.53 -15.55
C LEU A 60 7.77 5.47 -15.50
N LYS A 61 7.95 6.74 -15.87
CA LYS A 61 6.85 7.73 -15.96
C LYS A 61 5.70 7.26 -16.85
N ASN A 62 5.98 6.58 -17.96
CA ASN A 62 4.94 6.09 -18.86
C ASN A 62 4.14 4.95 -18.22
N LYS A 63 4.83 4.04 -17.51
CA LYS A 63 4.19 2.96 -16.74
C LYS A 63 3.35 3.49 -15.59
N ILE A 64 3.87 4.47 -14.84
CA ILE A 64 3.12 5.18 -13.80
C ILE A 64 1.87 5.82 -14.42
N ARG A 65 2.01 6.59 -15.49
CA ARG A 65 0.87 7.20 -16.22
C ARG A 65 -0.20 6.17 -16.56
N GLU A 66 0.17 5.06 -17.19
CA GLU A 66 -0.79 4.01 -17.54
C GLU A 66 -1.51 3.45 -16.30
N SER A 67 -0.78 3.24 -15.20
CA SER A 67 -1.38 2.80 -13.95
C SER A 67 -2.33 3.84 -13.34
N LEU A 68 -2.11 5.15 -13.56
CA LEU A 68 -2.97 6.21 -13.05
C LEU A 68 -4.22 6.43 -13.92
N GLU A 69 -4.08 6.29 -15.25
CA GLU A 69 -5.15 6.48 -16.21
C GLU A 69 -6.13 5.29 -16.27
N LYS A 70 -5.64 4.05 -16.16
CA LYS A 70 -6.43 2.83 -16.40
C LYS A 70 -7.00 2.21 -15.12
N GLY A 71 -8.05 1.40 -15.29
CA GLY A 71 -8.65 0.57 -14.23
C GLY A 71 -9.80 1.26 -13.49
N PRO A 72 -10.42 0.57 -12.52
CA PRO A 72 -11.65 1.03 -11.88
C PRO A 72 -11.46 2.31 -11.06
N MET A 73 -12.52 3.14 -11.05
CA MET A 73 -12.58 4.40 -10.32
C MET A 73 -12.56 4.16 -8.82
N LEU A 74 -13.43 3.33 -8.27
CA LEU A 74 -13.39 2.97 -6.86
C LEU A 74 -12.75 1.59 -6.68
N PRO A 75 -12.08 1.33 -5.54
CA PRO A 75 -11.63 -0.02 -5.20
C PRO A 75 -12.76 -1.07 -5.19
N GLU A 76 -14.00 -0.63 -4.98
CA GLU A 76 -15.21 -1.44 -5.00
C GLU A 76 -15.66 -1.85 -6.40
N ASP A 77 -15.30 -1.09 -7.43
CA ASP A 77 -15.63 -1.42 -8.82
C ASP A 77 -14.64 -2.43 -9.44
N GLU A 78 -13.65 -2.86 -8.67
CA GLU A 78 -12.69 -3.89 -9.05
C GLU A 78 -13.37 -5.27 -9.10
N ASP A 79 -13.88 -5.62 -10.28
CA ASP A 79 -14.41 -6.94 -10.60
C ASP A 79 -13.27 -7.91 -10.98
N ILE A 80 -13.12 -8.99 -10.22
CA ILE A 80 -12.12 -10.04 -10.44
C ILE A 80 -12.39 -10.81 -11.76
N ILE A 81 -13.63 -10.84 -12.24
CA ILE A 81 -14.04 -11.58 -13.43
C ILE A 81 -13.89 -10.72 -14.69
N ARG A 82 -14.12 -9.41 -14.59
CA ARG A 82 -14.21 -8.49 -15.74
C ARG A 82 -13.02 -7.54 -15.89
N SER A 83 -12.16 -7.41 -14.88
CA SER A 83 -11.00 -6.53 -14.91
C SER A 83 -9.72 -7.29 -14.59
N ASP A 84 -8.65 -7.02 -15.34
CA ASP A 84 -7.31 -7.57 -15.08
C ASP A 84 -6.70 -7.03 -13.77
N ASN A 85 -7.30 -5.99 -13.17
CA ASN A 85 -6.87 -5.28 -11.96
C ASN A 85 -5.40 -4.83 -12.00
N ARG A 86 -4.77 -4.86 -13.17
CA ARG A 86 -3.32 -4.72 -13.34
C ARG A 86 -2.87 -3.33 -12.93
N ALA A 87 -3.58 -2.30 -13.38
CA ALA A 87 -3.28 -0.91 -13.02
C ALA A 87 -3.27 -0.66 -11.49
N ARG A 88 -4.07 -1.38 -10.70
CA ARG A 88 -4.08 -1.25 -9.22
C ARG A 88 -2.94 -2.03 -8.58
N ASN A 89 -2.56 -3.17 -9.15
CA ASN A 89 -1.39 -3.91 -8.70
C ASN A 89 -0.11 -3.11 -8.98
N ASP A 90 0.03 -2.57 -10.19
CA ASP A 90 1.15 -1.73 -10.60
C ASP A 90 1.24 -0.46 -9.72
N ARG A 91 0.10 0.15 -9.39
CA ARG A 91 0.03 1.28 -8.45
C ARG A 91 0.64 0.93 -7.09
N PHE A 92 0.41 -0.27 -6.57
CA PHE A 92 1.02 -0.70 -5.31
C PHE A 92 2.55 -0.81 -5.44
N VAL A 93 3.06 -1.34 -6.56
CA VAL A 93 4.50 -1.36 -6.85
C VAL A 93 5.10 0.04 -6.78
N TYR A 94 4.51 1.02 -7.48
CA TYR A 94 5.02 2.39 -7.51
C TYR A 94 4.90 3.11 -6.16
N LEU A 95 3.87 2.82 -5.39
CA LEU A 95 3.73 3.34 -4.02
C LEU A 95 4.80 2.78 -3.10
N PHE A 96 4.99 1.46 -3.12
CA PHE A 96 5.96 0.82 -2.24
C PHE A 96 7.38 1.23 -2.62
N ALA A 97 7.74 1.18 -3.91
CA ALA A 97 9.03 1.65 -4.40
C ALA A 97 9.26 3.13 -4.08
N GLY A 98 8.26 4.01 -4.23
CA GLY A 98 8.38 5.42 -3.89
C GLY A 98 8.67 5.65 -2.40
N LYS A 99 8.04 4.86 -1.52
CA LYS A 99 8.33 4.87 -0.08
C LYS A 99 9.74 4.39 0.23
N LEU A 100 10.20 3.32 -0.41
CA LEU A 100 11.56 2.82 -0.23
C LEU A 100 12.58 3.89 -0.65
N LEU A 101 12.37 4.54 -1.79
CA LEU A 101 13.22 5.61 -2.31
C LEU A 101 13.30 6.79 -1.34
N ARG A 102 12.15 7.27 -0.86
CA ARG A 102 12.07 8.34 0.14
C ARG A 102 12.77 7.95 1.45
N ALA A 103 12.73 6.68 1.81
CA ALA A 103 13.40 6.13 2.98
C ALA A 103 14.92 5.97 2.79
N GLY A 104 15.47 6.39 1.65
CA GLY A 104 16.89 6.30 1.34
C GLY A 104 17.35 4.89 0.99
N ILE A 105 16.43 4.01 0.59
CA ILE A 105 16.76 2.65 0.15
C ILE A 105 17.13 2.72 -1.33
N GLN A 106 18.28 2.14 -1.67
CA GLN A 106 18.83 2.21 -3.00
C GLN A 106 18.08 1.27 -3.95
N LEU A 107 17.28 1.85 -4.84
CA LEU A 107 16.55 1.11 -5.86
C LEU A 107 17.45 0.85 -7.09
N ILE A 108 17.40 -0.38 -7.61
CA ILE A 108 18.13 -0.82 -8.81
C ILE A 108 17.20 -0.91 -10.01
N SER A 109 15.98 -1.43 -9.83
CA SER A 109 14.97 -1.47 -10.88
C SER A 109 13.56 -1.55 -10.33
N ILE A 110 12.58 -1.11 -11.12
CA ILE A 110 11.14 -1.15 -10.78
C ILE A 110 10.38 -1.60 -12.03
N ASP A 111 9.53 -2.62 -11.92
CA ASP A 111 8.77 -3.21 -13.03
C ASP A 111 9.67 -3.52 -14.25
N GLY A 112 10.84 -4.11 -13.98
CA GLY A 112 11.88 -4.43 -14.97
C GLY A 112 12.60 -3.21 -15.58
N ILE A 113 12.31 -1.99 -15.15
CA ILE A 113 12.98 -0.76 -15.62
C ILE A 113 14.19 -0.47 -14.72
N PRO A 114 15.44 -0.59 -15.22
CA PRO A 114 16.62 -0.29 -14.42
C PRO A 114 16.77 1.21 -14.16
N GLN A 115 17.38 1.53 -13.01
CA GLN A 115 17.92 2.86 -12.76
C GLN A 115 19.00 3.17 -13.80
N LYS A 116 19.13 4.44 -14.19
CA LYS A 116 20.17 4.92 -15.09
C LYS A 116 21.54 4.48 -14.57
N ASN A 117 22.35 3.91 -15.47
CA ASN A 117 23.69 3.38 -15.17
C ASN A 117 23.74 2.16 -14.23
N LYS A 118 22.60 1.54 -13.90
CA LYS A 118 22.55 0.23 -13.22
C LYS A 118 22.12 -0.84 -14.22
N GLN A 119 22.61 -2.07 -14.00
CA GLN A 119 22.20 -3.25 -14.76
C GLN A 119 21.47 -4.23 -13.85
N THR A 120 20.36 -4.76 -14.34
CA THR A 120 19.65 -5.89 -13.72
C THR A 120 19.21 -6.86 -14.80
N THR A 121 19.29 -8.14 -14.48
CA THR A 121 18.68 -9.23 -15.26
C THR A 121 17.36 -9.68 -14.65
N SER A 122 17.06 -9.23 -13.43
CA SER A 122 15.83 -9.59 -12.73
C SER A 122 14.65 -8.79 -13.26
N HIS A 123 13.56 -9.52 -13.52
CA HIS A 123 12.25 -8.97 -13.89
C HIS A 123 11.31 -8.86 -12.68
N GLY A 124 11.85 -8.86 -11.47
CA GLY A 124 11.03 -8.69 -10.26
C GLY A 124 10.38 -7.31 -10.18
N ASP A 125 9.31 -7.23 -9.38
CA ASP A 125 8.52 -5.99 -9.25
C ASP A 125 9.39 -4.81 -8.78
N ILE A 126 10.28 -5.04 -7.81
CA ILE A 126 11.28 -4.07 -7.34
C ILE A 126 12.58 -4.83 -7.05
N VAL A 127 13.72 -4.24 -7.44
CA VAL A 127 15.05 -4.72 -7.04
C VAL A 127 15.76 -3.61 -6.30
N VAL A 128 16.37 -3.93 -5.16
CA VAL A 128 17.13 -2.99 -4.32
C VAL A 128 18.55 -3.50 -4.08
N GLU A 129 19.45 -2.60 -3.69
CA GLU A 129 20.81 -2.93 -3.27
C GLU A 129 20.94 -2.76 -1.75
N TYR A 130 21.45 -3.79 -1.07
CA TYR A 130 21.71 -3.79 0.37
C TYR A 130 22.99 -4.57 0.64
N ASN A 131 23.96 -3.96 1.31
CA ASN A 131 25.27 -4.57 1.59
C ASN A 131 25.95 -5.18 0.33
N ASN A 132 25.85 -4.49 -0.81
CA ASN A 132 26.33 -4.94 -2.13
C ASN A 132 25.62 -6.18 -2.71
N GLU A 133 24.52 -6.62 -2.10
CA GLU A 133 23.66 -7.68 -2.62
C GLU A 133 22.41 -7.09 -3.27
N LYS A 134 21.94 -7.74 -4.35
CA LYS A 134 20.68 -7.39 -5.00
C LYS A 134 19.56 -8.21 -4.38
N ILE A 135 18.53 -7.53 -3.90
CA ILE A 135 17.38 -8.14 -3.25
C ILE A 135 16.15 -7.86 -4.10
N VAL A 136 15.40 -8.91 -4.42
CA VAL A 136 14.11 -8.76 -5.12
C VAL A 136 12.97 -8.62 -4.11
N ILE A 137 12.04 -7.71 -4.40
CA ILE A 137 10.81 -7.54 -3.64
C ILE A 137 9.65 -7.80 -4.59
N GLU A 138 8.92 -8.88 -4.35
CA GLU A 138 7.72 -9.23 -5.11
C GLU A 138 6.48 -8.65 -4.44
N CYS A 139 5.78 -7.78 -5.16
CA CYS A 139 4.61 -7.05 -4.71
C CYS A 139 3.34 -7.83 -5.06
N LYS A 140 2.42 -7.99 -4.11
CA LYS A 140 1.15 -8.68 -4.32
C LYS A 140 0.01 -7.91 -3.66
N ARG A 141 -1.17 -7.90 -4.29
CA ARG A 141 -2.37 -7.24 -3.77
C ARG A 141 -3.55 -8.21 -3.77
N PRO A 142 -3.67 -9.08 -2.75
CA PRO A 142 -4.80 -9.98 -2.63
C PRO A 142 -6.12 -9.20 -2.61
N GLN A 143 -7.11 -9.73 -3.33
CA GLN A 143 -8.42 -9.09 -3.49
C GLN A 143 -9.43 -9.59 -2.47
N LYS A 144 -9.19 -10.79 -1.93
CA LYS A 144 -10.03 -11.47 -0.94
C LYS A 144 -9.14 -12.21 0.05
N THR A 145 -9.63 -12.42 1.27
CA THR A 145 -8.91 -13.17 2.30
C THR A 145 -8.45 -14.54 1.82
N LYS A 146 -9.28 -15.26 1.07
CA LYS A 146 -8.94 -16.59 0.51
C LYS A 146 -7.83 -16.58 -0.54
N THR A 147 -7.51 -15.41 -1.11
CA THR A 147 -6.48 -15.27 -2.16
C THR A 147 -5.10 -14.92 -1.63
N ILE A 148 -4.97 -14.58 -0.34
CA ILE A 148 -3.69 -14.17 0.24
C ILE A 148 -2.64 -15.28 0.15
N GLU A 149 -3.04 -16.53 0.41
CA GLU A 149 -2.16 -17.68 0.36
C GLU A 149 -1.66 -17.93 -1.07
N THR A 150 -2.56 -17.92 -2.04
CA THR A 150 -2.21 -18.06 -3.46
C THR A 150 -1.29 -16.93 -3.93
N CYS A 151 -1.51 -15.69 -3.49
CA CYS A 151 -0.64 -14.55 -3.78
C CYS A 151 0.76 -14.73 -3.18
N ALA A 152 0.86 -15.16 -1.92
CA ALA A 152 2.14 -15.42 -1.26
C ALA A 152 2.91 -16.56 -1.94
N LYS A 153 2.21 -17.67 -2.27
CA LYS A 153 2.78 -18.78 -3.04
C LYS A 153 3.34 -18.31 -4.39
N LYS A 154 2.56 -17.53 -5.15
CA LYS A 154 2.99 -16.98 -6.45
C LYS A 154 4.22 -16.08 -6.31
N GLY A 155 4.21 -15.13 -5.36
CA GLY A 155 5.35 -14.25 -5.13
C GLY A 155 6.61 -15.02 -4.76
N ARG A 156 6.51 -16.03 -3.88
CA ARG A 156 7.64 -16.91 -3.56
C ARG A 156 8.19 -17.61 -4.80
N THR A 157 7.33 -18.16 -5.65
CA THR A 157 7.75 -18.78 -6.91
C THR A 157 8.50 -17.79 -7.80
N GLN A 158 8.02 -16.56 -7.93
CA GLN A 158 8.67 -15.52 -8.74
C GLN A 158 10.05 -15.12 -8.18
N ILE A 159 10.18 -14.99 -6.85
CA ILE A 159 11.47 -14.77 -6.19
C ILE A 159 12.44 -15.90 -6.55
N LYS A 160 12.02 -17.16 -6.41
CA LYS A 160 12.87 -18.32 -6.72
C LYS A 160 13.30 -18.38 -8.20
N GLN A 161 12.44 -17.93 -9.11
CA GLN A 161 12.74 -17.86 -10.55
C GLN A 161 13.69 -16.72 -10.93
N SER A 162 13.82 -15.70 -10.07
CA SER A 162 14.70 -14.55 -10.32
C SER A 162 16.18 -14.83 -10.05
N GLU A 163 16.49 -15.99 -9.46
CA GLU A 163 17.83 -16.39 -8.98
C GLU A 163 18.42 -15.45 -7.90
N LEU A 164 17.67 -14.44 -7.45
CA LEU A 164 18.00 -13.55 -6.35
C LEU A 164 17.31 -13.98 -5.06
N ILE A 165 17.92 -13.63 -3.93
CA ILE A 165 17.24 -13.64 -2.63
C ILE A 165 16.23 -12.49 -2.57
N GLY A 166 15.15 -12.68 -1.83
CA GLY A 166 14.07 -11.71 -1.86
C GLY A 166 13.07 -11.80 -0.72
N CYS A 167 12.11 -10.89 -0.76
CA CYS A 167 10.98 -10.84 0.16
C CYS A 167 9.70 -10.47 -0.58
N LEU A 168 8.57 -10.65 0.11
CA LEU A 168 7.27 -10.20 -0.40
C LEU A 168 6.95 -8.80 0.14
N ALA A 169 6.21 -8.02 -0.65
CA ALA A 169 5.42 -6.90 -0.16
C ALA A 169 3.95 -7.18 -0.49
N ILE A 170 3.06 -7.17 0.49
CA ILE A 170 1.66 -7.55 0.32
C ILE A 170 0.74 -6.41 0.75
N ASP A 171 0.00 -5.83 -0.20
CA ASP A 171 -1.08 -4.89 0.08
C ASP A 171 -2.35 -5.64 0.51
N CYS A 172 -2.59 -5.66 1.82
CA CYS A 172 -3.78 -6.23 2.45
C CYS A 172 -4.96 -5.25 2.52
N SER A 173 -4.84 -4.01 2.04
CA SER A 173 -5.85 -2.95 2.23
C SER A 173 -7.25 -3.38 1.79
N LYS A 174 -7.35 -4.05 0.62
CA LYS A 174 -8.63 -4.53 0.09
C LYS A 174 -9.18 -5.75 0.84
N VAL A 175 -8.32 -6.56 1.45
CA VAL A 175 -8.73 -7.72 2.25
C VAL A 175 -9.29 -7.27 3.60
N ILE A 176 -8.65 -6.28 4.22
CA ILE A 176 -8.97 -5.81 5.57
C ILE A 176 -10.19 -4.91 5.58
N ARG A 177 -10.41 -4.12 4.52
CA ARG A 177 -11.63 -3.33 4.37
C ARG A 177 -12.61 -4.05 3.47
N PRO A 178 -13.70 -4.65 4.01
CA PRO A 178 -14.77 -5.14 3.17
C PRO A 178 -15.30 -4.00 2.27
N PRO A 179 -15.60 -4.28 0.99
CA PRO A 179 -16.35 -3.35 0.17
C PRO A 179 -17.59 -2.89 0.94
N GLU A 180 -17.93 -1.62 0.82
CA GLU A 180 -19.14 -1.09 1.46
C GLU A 180 -19.12 -0.77 2.93
N THR A 181 -17.96 -0.91 3.57
CA THR A 181 -17.80 -0.53 4.96
C THR A 181 -17.10 0.82 5.11
N LEU A 182 -17.60 1.62 6.06
CA LEU A 182 -16.96 2.82 6.55
C LEU A 182 -16.23 2.46 7.85
N TYR A 183 -14.92 2.70 7.91
CA TYR A 183 -14.16 2.49 9.14
C TYR A 183 -14.15 3.79 9.96
N GLU A 184 -14.88 3.82 11.08
CA GLU A 184 -14.96 4.98 11.98
C GLU A 184 -14.12 4.76 13.23
N PHE A 185 -13.46 5.81 13.71
CA PHE A 185 -12.63 5.72 14.92
C PHE A 185 -12.53 7.05 15.66
N LYS A 186 -12.16 7.00 16.96
CA LYS A 186 -11.95 8.20 17.79
C LYS A 186 -10.48 8.57 17.96
N LYS A 187 -9.60 7.57 18.09
CA LYS A 187 -8.15 7.74 18.34
C LYS A 187 -7.35 7.03 17.25
N ASP A 188 -6.37 7.73 16.69
CA ASP A 188 -5.54 7.21 15.58
C ASP A 188 -4.76 5.96 16.00
N GLU A 189 -4.21 5.94 17.22
CA GLU A 189 -3.45 4.81 17.78
C GLU A 189 -4.31 3.54 17.92
N THR A 190 -5.53 3.67 18.44
CA THR A 190 -6.45 2.52 18.56
C THR A 190 -6.78 1.94 17.19
N ALA A 191 -7.09 2.80 16.23
CA ALA A 191 -7.41 2.38 14.88
C ALA A 191 -6.22 1.65 14.20
N GLN A 192 -5.01 2.17 14.41
CA GLN A 192 -3.79 1.54 13.94
C GLN A 192 -3.54 0.18 14.60
N ASN A 193 -3.71 0.07 15.91
CA ASN A 193 -3.52 -1.19 16.63
C ASN A 193 -4.53 -2.26 16.19
N GLU A 194 -5.78 -1.88 15.89
CA GLU A 194 -6.77 -2.81 15.33
C GLU A 194 -6.35 -3.36 13.96
N LEU A 195 -5.81 -2.50 13.08
CA LEU A 195 -5.28 -2.94 11.78
C LEU A 195 -4.05 -3.85 11.95
N LEU A 196 -3.15 -3.52 12.87
CA LEU A 196 -1.98 -4.33 13.19
C LEU A 196 -2.39 -5.71 13.73
N ASP A 197 -3.31 -5.77 14.69
CA ASP A 197 -3.82 -7.03 15.23
C ASP A 197 -4.51 -7.84 14.13
N HIS A 198 -5.23 -7.19 13.20
CA HIS A 198 -5.84 -7.89 12.07
C HIS A 198 -4.79 -8.50 11.13
N LEU A 199 -3.74 -7.73 10.80
CA LEU A 199 -2.61 -8.24 10.00
C LEU A 199 -1.94 -9.43 10.71
N GLU A 200 -1.59 -9.27 11.98
CA GLU A 200 -0.85 -10.26 12.78
C GLU A 200 -1.65 -11.54 12.98
N ASN A 201 -2.94 -11.44 13.33
CA ASN A 201 -3.74 -12.59 13.75
C ASN A 201 -4.46 -13.25 12.57
N ASN A 202 -4.77 -12.51 11.49
CA ASN A 202 -5.55 -13.05 10.37
C ASN A 202 -4.78 -13.22 9.07
N MET A 203 -3.75 -12.41 8.82
CA MET A 203 -3.00 -12.43 7.55
C MET A 203 -1.69 -13.22 7.67
N VAL A 204 -0.88 -12.92 8.69
CA VAL A 204 0.42 -13.58 8.90
C VAL A 204 0.32 -15.12 8.95
N PRO A 205 -0.65 -15.73 9.67
CA PRO A 205 -0.76 -17.19 9.72
C PRO A 205 -0.99 -17.83 8.34
N LYS A 206 -1.65 -17.12 7.42
CA LYS A 206 -2.02 -17.62 6.09
C LYS A 206 -0.87 -17.63 5.09
N ILE A 207 0.19 -16.87 5.36
CA ILE A 207 1.35 -16.78 4.47
C ILE A 207 2.58 -17.46 5.04
N ARG A 208 2.60 -17.79 6.34
CA ARG A 208 3.79 -18.26 7.06
C ARG A 208 4.45 -19.48 6.41
N SER A 209 3.67 -20.46 5.96
CA SER A 209 4.19 -21.66 5.27
C SER A 209 4.89 -21.33 3.95
N HIS A 210 4.58 -20.18 3.35
CA HIS A 210 5.14 -19.69 2.08
C HIS A 210 6.33 -18.74 2.26
N LEU A 211 6.75 -18.46 3.50
CA LEU A 211 7.93 -17.64 3.79
C LEU A 211 9.22 -18.46 3.90
N ARG A 212 9.16 -19.78 3.69
CA ARG A 212 10.36 -20.63 3.67
C ARG A 212 11.25 -20.27 2.47
N ASP A 213 12.56 -20.15 2.71
CA ASP A 213 13.59 -19.86 1.71
C ASP A 213 13.52 -18.44 1.09
N ILE A 214 12.83 -17.51 1.75
CA ILE A 214 12.84 -16.08 1.43
C ILE A 214 13.01 -15.29 2.73
N PHE A 215 13.41 -14.02 2.67
CA PHE A 215 13.62 -13.23 3.90
C PHE A 215 12.36 -13.11 4.76
N GLY A 216 11.20 -13.00 4.10
CA GLY A 216 9.92 -12.79 4.76
C GLY A 216 8.99 -11.94 3.91
N ALA A 217 8.11 -11.19 4.56
CA ALA A 217 7.11 -10.37 3.92
C ALA A 217 6.83 -9.07 4.70
N PHE A 218 6.69 -7.97 3.98
CA PHE A 218 6.02 -6.76 4.44
C PHE A 218 4.53 -6.89 4.17
N LEU A 219 3.69 -6.76 5.20
CA LEU A 219 2.24 -6.77 5.03
C LEU A 219 1.74 -5.38 5.38
N MET A 220 1.10 -4.74 4.40
CA MET A 220 0.67 -3.35 4.48
C MET A 220 -0.85 -3.26 4.45
N ALA A 221 -1.38 -2.28 5.18
CA ALA A 221 -2.78 -1.92 5.11
C ALA A 221 -2.90 -0.40 5.07
N SER A 222 -3.73 0.11 4.17
CA SER A 222 -4.09 1.51 3.99
C SER A 222 -5.60 1.59 3.85
N VAL A 223 -6.28 1.87 4.96
CA VAL A 223 -7.74 1.83 5.06
C VAL A 223 -8.30 3.26 5.12
N PRO A 224 -9.10 3.68 4.13
CA PRO A 224 -9.87 4.92 4.21
C PRO A 224 -10.82 4.88 5.41
N ALA A 225 -10.84 5.94 6.20
CA ALA A 225 -11.49 5.97 7.50
C ALA A 225 -12.03 7.36 7.87
N MET A 226 -12.93 7.42 8.84
CA MET A 226 -13.53 8.65 9.36
C MET A 226 -13.20 8.81 10.84
N LYS A 227 -12.40 9.82 11.16
CA LYS A 227 -12.13 10.20 12.54
C LYS A 227 -13.30 11.00 13.09
N ILE A 228 -13.88 10.57 14.20
CA ILE A 228 -14.85 11.37 14.96
C ILE A 228 -14.07 12.47 15.67
N VAL A 229 -14.25 13.71 15.22
CA VAL A 229 -13.57 14.90 15.76
C VAL A 229 -14.39 15.53 16.89
N HIS A 230 -15.71 15.48 16.77
CA HIS A 230 -16.62 16.03 17.76
C HIS A 230 -17.87 15.17 17.87
N GLU A 231 -18.37 15.01 19.09
CA GLU A 231 -19.63 14.34 19.41
C GLU A 231 -20.46 15.31 20.23
N SER A 232 -21.64 15.68 19.72
CA SER A 232 -22.52 16.65 20.35
C SER A 232 -23.22 16.03 21.56
N SER A 233 -23.51 16.84 22.57
CA SER A 233 -24.40 16.45 23.67
C SER A 233 -25.87 16.40 23.25
N ILE A 234 -26.23 17.00 22.11
CA ILE A 234 -27.58 16.98 21.55
C ILE A 234 -27.79 15.66 20.81
N LEU A 235 -28.90 14.98 21.13
CA LEU A 235 -29.29 13.72 20.51
C LEU A 235 -30.20 13.97 19.30
N SER A 236 -30.04 13.14 18.29
CA SER A 236 -30.97 13.04 17.16
C SER A 236 -32.32 12.51 17.63
N LEU A 237 -33.33 12.54 16.75
CA LEU A 237 -34.65 11.93 16.98
C LEU A 237 -34.57 10.42 17.27
N LYS A 238 -33.46 9.76 16.93
CA LYS A 238 -33.19 8.34 17.20
C LYS A 238 -32.38 8.11 18.49
N GLY A 239 -32.15 9.15 19.29
CA GLY A 239 -31.38 9.08 20.54
C GLY A 239 -29.87 8.97 20.36
N THR A 240 -29.35 9.24 19.14
CA THR A 240 -27.91 9.16 18.86
C THR A 240 -27.27 10.56 18.78
N PRO A 241 -26.08 10.78 19.37
CA PRO A 241 -25.36 12.05 19.25
C PRO A 241 -25.08 12.45 17.79
N PHE A 242 -25.14 13.75 17.51
CA PHE A 242 -24.59 14.26 16.25
C PHE A 242 -23.06 14.15 16.27
N ARG A 243 -22.47 13.65 15.17
CA ARG A 243 -21.03 13.45 15.05
C ARG A 243 -20.45 14.27 13.90
N GLN A 244 -19.33 14.93 14.17
CA GLN A 244 -18.54 15.62 13.18
C GLN A 244 -17.31 14.77 12.84
N TYR A 245 -17.17 14.45 11.55
CA TYR A 245 -16.11 13.58 11.06
C TYR A 245 -15.01 14.31 10.29
N SER A 246 -13.79 13.79 10.32
CA SER A 246 -12.68 14.18 9.44
C SER A 246 -12.18 12.96 8.66
N PRO A 247 -12.05 13.04 7.33
CA PRO A 247 -11.50 11.94 6.54
C PRO A 247 -10.03 11.71 6.89
N ARG A 248 -9.68 10.42 7.01
CA ARG A 248 -8.34 9.93 7.34
C ARG A 248 -8.04 8.67 6.54
N THR A 249 -6.76 8.33 6.47
CA THR A 249 -6.31 7.02 6.00
C THR A 249 -5.48 6.41 7.11
N ILE A 250 -5.91 5.26 7.64
CA ILE A 250 -5.14 4.52 8.63
C ILE A 250 -4.18 3.61 7.90
N LYS A 251 -2.89 3.79 8.16
CA LYS A 251 -1.82 2.99 7.56
C LYS A 251 -1.22 2.07 8.64
N SER A 252 -0.83 0.88 8.25
CA SER A 252 -0.17 -0.10 9.12
C SER A 252 0.74 -1.00 8.30
N LEU A 253 1.84 -1.42 8.92
CA LEU A 253 2.85 -2.30 8.33
C LEU A 253 3.27 -3.31 9.39
N ILE A 254 3.30 -4.59 9.05
CA ILE A 254 3.91 -5.63 9.87
C ILE A 254 4.91 -6.43 9.04
N ILE A 255 5.98 -6.88 9.68
CA ILE A 255 6.94 -7.82 9.09
C ILE A 255 6.56 -9.23 9.53
N ALA A 256 6.35 -10.12 8.55
CA ALA A 256 6.26 -11.55 8.80
C ALA A 256 7.56 -12.21 8.36
N GLN A 257 8.19 -12.97 9.24
CA GLN A 257 9.45 -13.65 8.98
C GLN A 257 9.43 -15.07 9.54
N ASN A 258 10.29 -15.94 9.01
CA ASN A 258 10.58 -17.24 9.61
C ASN A 258 11.75 -17.06 10.59
N SER A 259 11.61 -17.52 11.83
CA SER A 259 12.44 -17.11 12.99
C SER A 259 13.87 -17.69 13.04
N ASN A 260 14.32 -18.43 12.02
CA ASN A 260 15.45 -19.36 12.18
C ASN A 260 16.70 -19.05 11.35
N GLU A 261 16.80 -17.93 10.60
CA GLU A 261 17.95 -17.65 9.72
C GLU A 261 18.52 -16.23 9.91
N TYR A 262 19.42 -16.08 10.89
CA TYR A 262 19.92 -14.80 11.44
C TYR A 262 20.47 -13.74 10.45
N PRO A 263 21.07 -14.05 9.29
CA PRO A 263 21.53 -13.01 8.34
C PRO A 263 20.37 -12.34 7.58
N MET A 264 19.28 -13.09 7.32
CA MET A 264 18.11 -12.64 6.55
C MET A 264 17.29 -11.54 7.26
N HIS A 265 17.40 -11.45 8.59
CA HIS A 265 16.64 -10.50 9.41
C HIS A 265 17.13 -9.04 9.28
N SER A 266 18.39 -8.85 8.87
CA SER A 266 19.02 -7.53 8.81
C SER A 266 18.35 -6.62 7.78
N PHE A 267 18.01 -7.14 6.61
CA PHE A 267 17.38 -6.38 5.53
C PHE A 267 15.95 -5.93 5.87
N LEU A 268 15.08 -6.84 6.31
CA LEU A 268 13.68 -6.49 6.58
C LEU A 268 13.57 -5.44 7.69
N ARG A 269 14.37 -5.60 8.75
CA ARG A 269 14.47 -4.64 9.84
C ARG A 269 15.04 -3.30 9.35
N TYR A 270 16.11 -3.33 8.54
CA TYR A 270 16.67 -2.13 7.93
C TYR A 270 15.63 -1.33 7.14
N VAL A 271 14.88 -1.99 6.26
CA VAL A 271 13.82 -1.35 5.46
C VAL A 271 12.74 -0.78 6.36
N HIS A 272 12.29 -1.54 7.35
CA HIS A 272 11.29 -1.13 8.30
C HIS A 272 11.70 0.14 9.08
N ASP A 273 12.89 0.13 9.67
CA ASP A 273 13.38 1.25 10.48
C ASP A 273 13.47 2.52 9.63
N ARG A 274 13.92 2.40 8.38
CA ARG A 274 13.95 3.50 7.40
C ARG A 274 12.55 3.98 7.02
N LEU A 275 11.60 3.08 6.77
CA LEU A 275 10.21 3.46 6.47
C LEU A 275 9.54 4.20 7.62
N ASN A 276 9.93 3.93 8.87
CA ASN A 276 9.42 4.66 10.03
C ASN A 276 9.98 6.08 10.15
N THR A 277 11.17 6.35 9.60
CA THR A 277 11.78 7.69 9.65
C THR A 277 11.13 8.72 8.73
N ILE A 278 10.49 8.29 7.64
CA ILE A 278 9.96 9.23 6.61
C ILE A 278 8.60 9.84 6.94
N GLY A 279 8.04 9.53 8.11
CA GLY A 279 6.76 10.09 8.56
C GLY A 279 5.57 9.47 7.82
N GLY A 280 4.62 8.96 8.60
CA GLY A 280 3.49 8.16 8.14
C GLY A 280 3.34 7.06 9.15
N ASN A 281 2.25 7.05 9.92
CA ASN A 281 2.03 6.11 11.01
C ASN A 281 2.17 4.66 10.49
N PHE A 282 3.37 4.09 10.58
CA PHE A 282 3.67 2.67 10.43
C PHE A 282 4.09 2.21 11.82
N GLY A 283 3.10 2.10 12.71
CA GLY A 283 3.31 1.65 14.07
C GLY A 283 3.87 0.23 14.04
N PHE A 284 4.99 0.03 14.73
CA PHE A 284 5.58 -1.27 14.91
C PHE A 284 5.06 -1.89 16.20
N LEU A 285 4.58 -3.12 16.11
CA LEU A 285 4.53 -4.05 17.22
C LEU A 285 5.50 -5.18 16.88
N GLU A 286 6.75 -5.07 17.36
CA GLU A 286 7.59 -6.26 17.57
C GLU A 286 6.89 -7.06 18.67
N ARG A 287 6.02 -7.98 18.29
CA ARG A 287 5.65 -9.08 19.18
C ARG A 287 6.58 -10.24 18.81
N PRO A 288 7.70 -10.42 19.51
CA PRO A 288 8.45 -11.66 19.39
C PRO A 288 7.49 -12.80 19.76
N LYS A 289 7.01 -13.55 18.77
CA LYS A 289 6.43 -14.85 19.03
C LYS A 289 7.60 -15.77 19.30
N ASN A 290 7.92 -15.92 20.58
CA ASN A 290 8.53 -17.15 21.07
C ASN A 290 7.56 -18.27 20.67
N SER A 291 7.94 -19.04 19.64
CA SER A 291 7.50 -20.42 19.49
C SER A 291 8.62 -21.31 19.97
#